data_AF-A0A3M2MA99-F1
#
_entry.id   AF-A0A3M2MA99-F1
#
_cell.length_a   1.000
_cell.length_b   1.000
_cell.length_c   1.000
_cell.angle_alpha   90.00
_cell.angle_beta   90.00
_cell.angle_gamma   90.00
#
_symmetry.space_group_name_H-M   'P 1'
#
loop_
_entity.id
_entity.type
_entity.pdbx_description
1 polymer ?
#
loop_
_entity_poly.entity_id
_entity_poly.type
_entity_poly.pdbx_seq_one_letter_code
_entity_poly.pdbx_strand_id
1 'polypeptide(L)'
;MTFSAPAHNASVHNSASAATERPAGVHHGPMRDDDTSAIAALAHRAATGDAQATHDLLAHVHPLALRYCRVRLSRLPGEARHFVDDLAQEVCLAVLCALPRYRDTGRPFDAFVVAIAQHKVADLQRAALRHPGSMAVPSDEMPERPDDSLGPEERALLSSDAEWARKLLANLPAHLRELVLLRVAVGLTAEETGHRLGMSPGAVRVAQHRALSRLRALAGR
;
A
#
# COMPACT_ATOMS: atom_id res chain seq x y z
N MET A 1 52.55 -57.59 -19.93
CA MET A 1 51.33 -57.56 -19.10
C MET A 1 51.55 -56.62 -17.94
N THR A 2 51.12 -55.36 -18.07
CA THR A 2 50.82 -54.46 -16.93
C THR A 2 50.09 -53.24 -17.50
N PHE A 3 48.82 -53.10 -17.12
CA PHE A 3 47.94 -52.00 -17.50
C PHE A 3 48.32 -50.73 -16.74
N SER A 4 48.45 -49.60 -17.45
CA SER A 4 48.60 -48.25 -16.89
C SER A 4 47.31 -47.48 -17.16
N ALA A 5 46.62 -47.08 -16.10
CA ALA A 5 45.42 -46.25 -16.14
C ALA A 5 45.75 -44.81 -15.69
N PRO A 6 45.10 -43.76 -16.25
CA PRO A 6 45.42 -42.37 -15.95
C PRO A 6 44.52 -41.80 -14.84
N ALA A 7 45.08 -40.96 -13.97
CA ALA A 7 44.34 -40.07 -13.07
C ALA A 7 44.93 -38.65 -13.24
N HIS A 8 44.22 -37.78 -13.93
CA HIS A 8 43.31 -36.75 -13.39
C HIS A 8 44.01 -35.50 -12.81
N ASN A 9 44.08 -34.50 -13.68
CA ASN A 9 44.12 -33.04 -13.52
C ASN A 9 44.18 -32.40 -12.11
N ALA A 10 45.23 -31.61 -11.91
CA ALA A 10 45.23 -30.15 -11.72
C ALA A 10 44.20 -29.50 -10.75
N SER A 11 44.61 -29.24 -9.50
CA SER A 11 45.02 -27.91 -8.97
C SER A 11 44.76 -26.67 -9.87
N VAL A 12 44.26 -25.49 -9.47
CA VAL A 12 43.80 -24.87 -8.21
C VAL A 12 43.15 -23.49 -8.54
N HIS A 13 42.30 -22.94 -7.64
CA HIS A 13 41.87 -21.53 -7.46
C HIS A 13 40.97 -20.93 -8.57
N ASN A 14 39.86 -20.20 -8.32
CA ASN A 14 39.72 -19.05 -7.42
C ASN A 14 38.22 -18.67 -7.18
N SER A 15 38.01 -18.10 -6.00
CA SER A 15 36.92 -17.34 -5.38
C SER A 15 35.81 -16.66 -6.20
N ALA A 16 34.64 -16.63 -5.56
CA ALA A 16 33.72 -15.49 -5.38
C ALA A 16 32.46 -15.36 -6.27
N SER A 17 31.32 -15.44 -5.55
CA SER A 17 30.18 -14.51 -5.63
C SER A 17 29.22 -14.60 -6.81
N ALA A 18 28.07 -15.24 -6.58
CA ALA A 18 26.79 -14.86 -7.18
C ALA A 18 25.67 -15.42 -6.26
N ALA A 19 25.18 -14.59 -5.33
CA ALA A 19 23.90 -13.91 -5.48
C ALA A 19 22.71 -14.89 -5.36
N THR A 20 22.33 -15.15 -4.10
CA THR A 20 21.04 -15.73 -3.74
C THR A 20 19.92 -14.80 -4.22
N GLU A 21 19.28 -15.14 -5.34
CA GLU A 21 18.00 -14.56 -5.71
C GLU A 21 16.95 -14.94 -4.65
N ARG A 22 16.48 -13.93 -3.91
CA ARG A 22 15.25 -14.01 -3.11
C ARG A 22 14.13 -13.37 -3.91
N PRO A 23 13.02 -14.07 -4.21
CA PRO A 23 11.87 -13.43 -4.84
C PRO A 23 11.19 -12.50 -3.81
N ALA A 24 11.06 -11.23 -4.19
CA ALA A 24 10.38 -10.18 -3.44
C ALA A 24 8.85 -10.38 -3.51
N GLY A 25 8.33 -11.27 -2.66
CA GLY A 25 6.93 -11.29 -2.29
C GLY A 25 6.74 -10.63 -0.93
N VAL A 26 6.63 -9.30 -0.87
CA VAL A 26 6.29 -8.59 0.39
C VAL A 26 4.79 -8.75 0.65
N HIS A 27 4.38 -9.95 1.06
CA HIS A 27 3.12 -10.15 1.74
C HIS A 27 3.29 -9.69 3.19
N HIS A 28 3.13 -8.40 3.45
CA HIS A 28 3.04 -7.91 4.81
C HIS A 28 1.65 -8.26 5.35
N GLY A 29 1.58 -9.30 6.17
CA GLY A 29 0.41 -9.66 6.95
C GLY A 29 0.01 -8.52 7.91
N PRO A 30 -1.13 -8.64 8.62
CA PRO A 30 -1.54 -7.61 9.56
C PRO A 30 -0.42 -7.31 10.56
N MET A 31 -0.07 -6.02 10.70
CA MET A 31 0.87 -5.52 11.71
C MET A 31 0.47 -6.04 13.10
N ARG A 32 1.45 -6.45 13.90
CA ARG A 32 1.20 -6.97 15.25
C ARG A 32 0.94 -5.78 16.18
N ASP A 33 0.19 -5.98 17.26
CA ASP A 33 -0.14 -4.91 18.21
C ASP A 33 1.12 -4.21 18.78
N ASP A 34 2.25 -4.93 18.82
CA ASP A 34 3.59 -4.42 19.19
C ASP A 34 4.10 -3.34 18.21
N ASP A 35 3.84 -3.52 16.91
CA ASP A 35 4.22 -2.56 15.87
C ASP A 35 3.40 -1.27 15.98
N THR A 36 2.10 -1.37 16.32
CA THR A 36 1.22 -0.20 16.53
C THR A 36 1.72 0.66 17.70
N SER A 37 2.15 0.03 18.79
CA SER A 37 2.76 0.72 19.94
C SER A 37 4.08 1.40 19.56
N ALA A 38 4.92 0.71 18.78
CA ALA A 38 6.19 1.28 18.30
C ALA A 38 5.98 2.53 17.42
N ILE A 39 4.98 2.50 16.52
CA ILE A 39 4.64 3.66 15.68
C ILE A 39 4.10 4.82 16.52
N ALA A 40 3.29 4.56 17.53
CA ALA A 40 2.82 5.59 18.45
C ALA A 40 3.99 6.28 19.19
N ALA A 41 4.99 5.51 19.62
CA ALA A 41 6.21 6.04 20.24
C ALA A 41 7.04 6.89 19.25
N LEU A 42 7.17 6.46 17.99
CA LEU A 42 7.81 7.26 16.93
C LEU A 42 7.06 8.57 16.69
N ALA A 43 5.72 8.53 16.62
CA ALA A 43 4.89 9.72 16.44
C ALA A 43 5.07 10.72 17.59
N HIS A 44 5.17 10.24 18.84
CA HIS A 44 5.41 11.09 19.99
C HIS A 44 6.79 11.76 19.93
N ARG A 45 7.86 11.00 19.65
CA ARG A 45 9.21 11.54 19.51
C ARG A 45 9.31 12.55 18.35
N ALA A 46 8.72 12.22 17.21
CA ALA A 46 8.66 13.11 16.05
C ALA A 46 7.93 14.42 16.39
N ALA A 47 6.83 14.36 17.14
CA ALA A 47 6.10 15.55 17.60
C ALA A 47 6.95 16.45 18.52
N THR A 48 7.93 15.90 19.23
CA THR A 48 8.89 16.65 20.05
C THR A 48 10.10 17.17 19.28
N GLY A 49 10.18 16.96 17.97
CA GLY A 49 11.24 17.46 17.10
C GLY A 49 12.40 16.50 16.86
N ASP A 50 12.27 15.22 17.21
CA ASP A 50 13.27 14.20 16.89
C ASP A 50 13.31 13.94 15.38
N ALA A 51 14.40 14.34 14.73
CA ALA A 51 14.59 14.23 13.29
C ALA A 51 14.63 12.78 12.80
N GLN A 52 15.25 11.87 13.57
CA GLN A 52 15.31 10.46 13.20
C GLN A 52 13.94 9.82 13.34
N ALA A 53 13.23 10.08 14.44
CA ALA A 53 11.87 9.58 14.61
C ALA A 53 10.92 10.12 13.53
N THR A 54 11.11 11.37 13.10
CA THR A 54 10.36 11.96 11.98
C THR A 54 10.63 11.23 10.67
N HIS A 55 11.91 10.94 10.38
CA HIS A 55 12.30 10.17 9.20
C HIS A 55 11.66 8.77 9.21
N ASP A 56 11.83 8.03 10.30
CA ASP A 56 11.31 6.67 10.45
C ASP A 56 9.78 6.63 10.37
N LEU A 57 9.10 7.62 10.96
CA LEU A 57 7.65 7.76 10.87
C LEU A 57 7.20 8.03 9.43
N LEU A 58 7.89 8.90 8.69
CA LEU A 58 7.56 9.17 7.28
C LEU A 58 7.82 7.95 6.38
N ALA A 59 8.87 7.18 6.67
CA ALA A 59 9.16 5.92 5.98
C ALA A 59 8.01 4.90 6.15
N HIS A 60 7.28 4.95 7.26
CA HIS A 60 6.04 4.18 7.48
C HIS A 60 4.81 4.81 6.81
N VAL A 61 4.64 6.13 6.94
CA VAL A 61 3.46 6.86 6.41
C VAL A 61 3.38 6.79 4.89
N HIS A 62 4.51 6.95 4.19
CA HIS A 62 4.52 7.09 2.74
C HIS A 62 3.96 5.84 2.01
N PRO A 63 4.42 4.60 2.29
CA PRO A 63 3.82 3.40 1.71
C PRO A 63 2.33 3.22 2.05
N LEU A 64 1.90 3.57 3.27
CA LEU A 64 0.50 3.50 3.66
C LEU A 64 -0.36 4.47 2.85
N ALA A 65 0.12 5.72 2.68
CA ALA A 65 -0.54 6.73 1.86
C ALA A 65 -0.62 6.29 0.39
N LEU A 66 0.47 5.77 -0.19
CA LEU A 66 0.49 5.23 -1.55
C LEU A 66 -0.55 4.12 -1.75
N ARG A 67 -0.59 3.12 -0.86
CA ARG A 67 -1.57 2.03 -0.93
C ARG A 67 -3.00 2.58 -0.90
N TYR A 68 -3.29 3.47 0.05
CA TYR A 68 -4.60 4.08 0.19
C TYR A 68 -5.01 4.88 -1.07
N CYS A 69 -4.15 5.79 -1.54
CA CYS A 69 -4.41 6.64 -2.70
C CYS A 69 -4.59 5.80 -3.97
N ARG A 70 -3.70 4.83 -4.22
CA ARG A 70 -3.79 3.93 -5.39
C ARG A 70 -5.10 3.15 -5.42
N VAL A 71 -5.50 2.60 -4.28
CA VAL A 71 -6.77 1.89 -4.13
C VAL A 71 -7.96 2.80 -4.44
N ARG A 72 -7.97 4.03 -3.91
CA ARG A 72 -9.09 4.94 -4.07
C ARG A 72 -9.20 5.55 -5.47
N LEU A 73 -8.06 5.86 -6.08
CA LEU A 73 -8.01 6.44 -7.44
C LEU A 73 -8.20 5.39 -8.53
N SER A 74 -7.96 4.09 -8.26
CA SER A 74 -8.25 3.00 -9.21
C SER A 74 -9.73 2.90 -9.62
N ARG A 75 -10.63 3.57 -8.88
CA ARG A 75 -12.06 3.63 -9.18
C ARG A 75 -12.44 4.77 -10.11
N LEU A 76 -11.55 5.72 -10.34
CA LEU A 76 -11.79 6.84 -11.23
C LEU A 76 -11.32 6.47 -12.65
N PRO A 77 -12.05 6.87 -13.70
CA PRO A 77 -11.57 6.78 -15.07
C PRO A 77 -10.36 7.71 -15.31
N GLY A 78 -9.50 7.34 -16.28
CA GLY A 78 -8.50 8.23 -16.86
C GLY A 78 -7.24 8.47 -16.02
N GLU A 79 -6.69 9.67 -16.16
CA GLU A 79 -5.38 10.12 -15.67
C GLU A 79 -5.26 10.27 -14.14
N ALA A 80 -6.32 9.95 -13.39
CA ALA A 80 -6.35 10.05 -11.94
C ALA A 80 -5.23 9.27 -11.23
N ARG A 81 -4.66 8.23 -11.89
CA ARG A 81 -3.51 7.48 -11.37
C ARG A 81 -2.24 8.32 -11.26
N HIS A 82 -2.07 9.36 -12.08
CA HIS A 82 -0.86 10.19 -12.05
C HIS A 82 -0.76 11.01 -10.76
N PHE A 83 -1.88 11.31 -10.10
CA PHE A 83 -1.91 12.03 -8.83
C PHE A 83 -1.60 11.17 -7.59
N VAL A 84 -1.34 9.86 -7.74
CA VAL A 84 -1.13 8.97 -6.58
C VAL A 84 0.10 9.38 -5.78
N ASP A 85 1.21 9.64 -6.45
CA ASP A 85 2.48 9.97 -5.81
C ASP A 85 2.40 11.37 -5.17
N ASP A 86 1.83 12.34 -5.90
CA ASP A 86 1.60 13.70 -5.39
C ASP A 86 0.70 13.70 -4.14
N LEU A 87 -0.42 12.96 -4.18
CA LEU A 87 -1.30 12.83 -3.02
C LEU A 87 -0.61 12.15 -1.84
N ALA A 88 0.23 11.14 -2.08
CA ALA A 88 0.98 10.49 -1.01
C ALA A 88 1.96 11.46 -0.35
N GLN A 89 2.64 12.29 -1.13
CA GLN A 89 3.50 13.36 -0.62
C GLN A 89 2.70 14.41 0.16
N GLU A 90 1.55 14.84 -0.35
CA GLU A 90 0.65 15.76 0.36
C GLU A 90 0.18 15.19 1.70
N VAL A 91 -0.06 13.88 1.77
CA VAL A 91 -0.40 13.19 3.03
C VAL A 91 0.77 13.23 3.99
N CYS A 92 2.00 12.92 3.54
CA CYS A 92 3.20 13.03 4.37
C CYS A 92 3.38 14.45 4.93
N LEU A 93 3.25 15.48 4.09
CA LEU A 93 3.34 16.88 4.51
C LEU A 93 2.24 17.23 5.51
N ALA A 94 1.01 16.82 5.25
CA ALA A 94 -0.11 17.07 6.15
C ALA A 94 0.07 16.37 7.51
N VAL A 95 0.62 15.15 7.52
CA VAL A 95 1.00 14.45 8.76
C VAL A 95 2.04 15.28 9.51
N LEU A 96 3.14 15.70 8.86
CA LEU A 96 4.17 16.53 9.50
C LEU A 96 3.60 17.82 10.11
N CYS A 97 2.74 18.53 9.39
CA CYS A 97 2.10 19.76 9.89
C CYS A 97 1.10 19.50 11.03
N ALA A 98 0.62 18.28 11.17
CA ALA A 98 -0.31 17.89 12.24
C ALA A 98 0.40 17.28 13.45
N LEU A 99 1.61 16.73 13.29
CA LEU A 99 2.38 16.09 14.36
C LEU A 99 2.53 16.93 15.64
N PRO A 100 2.86 18.24 15.60
CA PRO A 100 3.00 19.03 16.83
C PRO A 100 1.72 19.12 17.68
N ARG A 101 0.56 18.87 17.06
CA ARG A 101 -0.76 18.86 17.71
C ARG A 101 -1.31 17.45 17.93
N TYR A 102 -0.58 16.43 17.49
CA TYR A 102 -0.97 15.05 17.66
C TYR A 102 -0.99 14.68 19.14
N ARG A 103 -2.09 14.08 19.57
CA ARG A 103 -2.24 13.52 20.90
C ARG A 103 -2.66 12.08 20.74
N ASP A 104 -1.99 11.19 21.47
CA ASP A 104 -2.47 9.83 21.59
C ASP A 104 -3.83 9.85 22.32
N THR A 105 -4.86 9.44 21.60
CA THR A 105 -6.24 9.38 22.09
C THR A 105 -6.72 7.94 22.22
N GLY A 106 -5.80 6.98 22.24
CA GLY A 106 -6.10 5.56 22.12
C GLY A 106 -6.55 5.16 20.70
N ARG A 107 -6.34 6.03 19.71
CA ARG A 107 -6.58 5.74 18.30
C ARG A 107 -5.23 5.40 17.66
N PRO A 108 -5.13 4.27 16.94
CA PRO A 108 -3.92 3.93 16.21
C PRO A 108 -3.52 5.04 15.24
N PHE A 109 -2.21 5.30 15.14
CA PHE A 109 -1.67 6.35 14.29
C PHE A 109 -2.02 6.14 12.81
N ASP A 110 -2.03 4.90 12.33
CA ASP A 110 -2.38 4.57 10.94
C ASP A 110 -3.82 4.96 10.59
N ALA A 111 -4.74 4.87 11.56
CA ALA A 111 -6.10 5.34 11.38
C ALA A 111 -6.17 6.87 11.24
N PHE A 112 -5.25 7.61 11.87
CA PHE A 112 -5.09 9.05 11.70
C PHE A 112 -4.50 9.40 10.32
N VAL A 113 -3.45 8.69 9.87
CA VAL A 113 -2.85 8.85 8.54
C VAL A 113 -3.89 8.60 7.45
N VAL A 114 -4.63 7.49 7.55
CA VAL A 114 -5.69 7.18 6.57
C VAL A 114 -6.76 8.25 6.59
N ALA A 115 -7.15 8.80 7.74
CA ALA A 115 -8.12 9.91 7.81
C ALA A 115 -7.68 11.12 6.96
N ILE A 116 -6.41 11.53 7.09
CA ILE A 116 -5.82 12.60 6.28
C ILE A 116 -5.88 12.23 4.80
N ALA A 117 -5.46 11.02 4.43
CA ALA A 117 -5.49 10.55 3.05
C ALA A 117 -6.91 10.51 2.46
N GLN A 118 -7.93 10.14 3.26
CA GLN A 118 -9.32 10.16 2.78
C GLN A 118 -9.78 11.58 2.47
N HIS A 119 -9.41 12.56 3.30
CA HIS A 119 -9.75 13.96 3.06
C HIS A 119 -9.10 14.48 1.77
N LYS A 120 -7.80 14.23 1.59
CA LYS A 120 -7.04 14.64 0.40
C LYS A 120 -7.60 14.04 -0.89
N VAL A 121 -7.88 12.73 -0.89
CA VAL A 121 -8.55 12.06 -2.01
C VAL A 121 -9.94 12.64 -2.29
N ALA A 122 -10.72 12.92 -1.24
CA ALA A 122 -12.05 13.52 -1.40
C ALA A 122 -11.98 14.95 -1.94
N ASP A 123 -10.97 15.73 -1.55
CA ASP A 123 -10.69 17.06 -2.10
C ASP A 123 -10.41 17.00 -3.60
N LEU A 124 -9.50 16.10 -4.03
CA LEU A 124 -9.20 15.87 -5.44
C LEU A 124 -10.45 15.44 -6.23
N GLN A 125 -11.21 14.48 -5.71
CA GLN A 125 -12.45 14.00 -6.32
C GLN A 125 -13.48 15.12 -6.47
N ARG A 126 -13.63 15.97 -5.45
CA ARG A 126 -14.52 17.13 -5.51
C ARG A 126 -14.03 18.19 -6.50
N ALA A 127 -12.71 18.39 -6.64
CA ALA A 127 -12.13 19.31 -7.61
C ALA A 127 -12.37 18.83 -9.05
N ALA A 128 -12.15 17.54 -9.31
CA ALA A 128 -12.40 16.91 -10.61
C ALA A 128 -13.86 17.03 -11.07
N LEU A 129 -14.82 16.87 -10.14
CA LEU A 129 -16.25 17.05 -10.45
C LEU A 129 -16.61 18.50 -10.78
N ARG A 130 -15.91 19.50 -10.23
CA ARG A 130 -16.14 20.92 -10.53
C ARG A 130 -15.52 21.36 -11.85
N HIS A 131 -14.43 20.73 -12.28
CA HIS A 131 -13.71 21.06 -13.51
C HIS A 131 -13.35 19.78 -14.28
N PRO A 132 -14.27 19.25 -15.11
CA PRO A 132 -14.08 17.99 -15.81
C PRO A 132 -12.86 17.92 -16.76
N GLY A 133 -12.23 19.06 -17.08
CA GLY A 133 -10.99 19.14 -17.87
C GLY A 133 -9.71 19.43 -17.07
N SER A 134 -9.79 19.66 -15.75
CA SER A 134 -8.63 20.03 -14.92
C SER A 134 -7.76 18.84 -14.49
N MET A 135 -8.21 17.61 -14.74
CA MET A 135 -7.46 16.38 -14.47
C MET A 135 -6.61 15.95 -15.68
N ALA A 136 -6.62 16.73 -16.77
CA ALA A 136 -5.71 16.54 -17.88
C ALA A 136 -4.31 16.99 -17.45
N VAL A 137 -3.38 16.06 -17.41
CA VAL A 137 -1.96 16.32 -17.24
C VAL A 137 -1.49 16.99 -18.55
N PRO A 138 -0.92 18.21 -18.51
CA PRO A 138 -0.23 18.75 -19.68
C PRO A 138 0.81 17.70 -20.11
N SER A 139 0.78 17.26 -21.37
CA SER A 139 1.77 16.34 -21.91
C SER A 139 3.10 17.08 -22.02
N ASP A 140 3.79 17.25 -20.91
CA ASP A 140 5.18 17.67 -20.94
C ASP A 140 5.98 16.42 -21.33
N GLU A 141 6.70 16.52 -22.45
CA GLU A 141 7.57 15.48 -22.97
C GLU A 141 8.61 15.12 -21.90
N MET A 142 8.28 14.12 -21.09
CA MET A 142 9.18 13.58 -20.09
C MET A 142 10.34 12.90 -20.82
N PRO A 143 11.61 13.19 -20.50
CA PRO A 143 12.72 12.46 -21.10
C PRO A 143 12.56 10.96 -20.79
N GLU A 144 12.66 10.11 -21.82
CA GLU A 144 12.63 8.65 -21.72
C GLU A 144 13.66 8.19 -20.69
N ARG A 145 13.20 7.95 -19.47
CA ARG A 145 13.94 7.14 -18.51
C ARG A 145 13.73 5.68 -18.91
N PRO A 146 14.76 4.82 -18.81
CA PRO A 146 14.57 3.39 -18.95
C PRO A 146 13.43 2.95 -18.04
N ASP A 147 12.35 2.46 -18.65
CA ASP A 147 11.18 1.99 -17.93
C ASP A 147 11.47 0.59 -17.41
N ASP A 148 12.03 0.48 -16.20
CA ASP A 148 12.21 -0.78 -15.48
C ASP A 148 10.87 -1.37 -14.99
N SER A 149 9.73 -0.81 -15.40
CA SER A 149 8.42 -1.34 -15.03
C SER A 149 7.95 -2.43 -15.98
N LEU A 150 7.09 -3.30 -15.43
CA LEU A 150 6.52 -4.50 -16.06
C LEU A 150 6.23 -4.36 -17.56
N GLY A 151 6.43 -5.43 -18.33
CA GLY A 151 6.16 -5.42 -19.76
C GLY A 151 4.70 -5.05 -20.09
N PRO A 152 4.39 -4.58 -21.32
CA PRO A 152 3.03 -4.21 -21.72
C PRO A 152 2.00 -5.32 -21.47
N GLU A 153 2.41 -6.57 -21.66
CA GLU A 153 1.61 -7.78 -21.46
C GLU A 153 1.30 -8.03 -19.97
N GLU A 154 2.30 -7.89 -19.10
CA GLU A 154 2.15 -8.00 -17.65
C GLU A 154 1.27 -6.87 -17.09
N ARG A 155 1.40 -5.64 -17.64
CA ARG A 155 0.50 -4.52 -17.31
C ARG A 155 -0.94 -4.80 -17.71
N ALA A 156 -1.16 -5.42 -18.87
CA ALA A 156 -2.49 -5.81 -19.34
C ALA A 156 -3.11 -6.93 -18.50
N LEU A 157 -2.31 -7.91 -18.06
CA LEU A 157 -2.78 -8.96 -17.14
C LEU A 157 -3.17 -8.38 -15.77
N LEU A 158 -2.30 -7.55 -15.17
CA LEU A 158 -2.59 -6.89 -13.90
C LEU A 158 -3.80 -5.94 -13.97
N SER A 159 -4.01 -5.28 -15.11
CA SER A 159 -5.18 -4.43 -15.31
C SER A 159 -6.48 -5.24 -15.39
N SER A 160 -6.43 -6.40 -16.06
CA SER A 160 -7.55 -7.37 -16.13
C SER A 160 -7.90 -7.93 -14.75
N ASP A 161 -6.92 -8.37 -13.96
CA ASP A 161 -7.13 -8.88 -12.62
C ASP A 161 -7.72 -7.81 -11.68
N ALA A 162 -7.20 -6.58 -11.77
CA ALA A 162 -7.72 -5.45 -11.01
C ALA A 162 -9.16 -5.07 -11.42
N GLU A 163 -9.50 -5.18 -12.71
CA GLU A 163 -10.88 -5.03 -13.20
C GLU A 163 -11.82 -6.08 -12.65
N TRP A 164 -11.40 -7.34 -12.71
CA TRP A 164 -12.16 -8.45 -12.18
C TRP A 164 -12.39 -8.32 -10.66
N ALA A 165 -11.34 -8.00 -9.90
CA ALA A 165 -11.44 -7.75 -8.46
C ALA A 165 -12.39 -6.59 -8.14
N ARG A 166 -12.36 -5.51 -8.93
CA ARG A 166 -13.31 -4.38 -8.80
C ARG A 166 -14.75 -4.81 -9.03
N LYS A 167 -15.02 -5.58 -10.09
CA LYS A 167 -16.36 -6.12 -10.39
C LYS A 167 -16.85 -7.04 -9.28
N LEU A 168 -15.98 -7.90 -8.76
CA LEU A 168 -16.31 -8.81 -7.66
C LEU A 168 -16.68 -8.04 -6.39
N LEU A 169 -15.86 -7.06 -6.00
CA LEU A 169 -16.10 -6.18 -4.85
C LEU A 169 -17.39 -5.35 -4.98
N ALA A 170 -17.83 -5.04 -6.20
CA ALA A 170 -19.08 -4.30 -6.43
C ALA A 170 -20.33 -5.06 -5.94
N ASN A 171 -20.26 -6.38 -5.79
CA ASN A 171 -21.34 -7.23 -5.26
C ASN A 171 -21.52 -7.15 -3.73
N LEU A 172 -20.64 -6.43 -3.03
CA LEU A 172 -20.77 -6.17 -1.60
C LEU A 172 -21.49 -4.83 -1.34
N PRO A 173 -22.30 -4.76 -0.27
CA PRO A 173 -22.76 -3.48 0.30
C PRO A 173 -21.58 -2.52 0.52
N ALA A 174 -21.81 -1.22 0.33
CA ALA A 174 -20.75 -0.21 0.35
C ALA A 174 -19.88 -0.26 1.62
N HIS A 175 -20.49 -0.44 2.79
CA HIS A 175 -19.77 -0.52 4.07
C HIS A 175 -18.87 -1.77 4.16
N LEU A 176 -19.31 -2.93 3.69
CA LEU A 176 -18.47 -4.15 3.66
C LEU A 176 -17.35 -4.03 2.63
N ARG A 177 -17.61 -3.35 1.51
CA ARG A 177 -16.60 -3.09 0.49
C ARG A 177 -15.49 -2.19 1.02
N GLU A 178 -15.85 -1.13 1.74
CA GLU A 178 -14.88 -0.26 2.40
C GLU A 178 -14.08 -1.02 3.46
N LEU A 179 -14.76 -1.84 4.28
CA LEU A 179 -14.10 -2.70 5.26
C LEU A 179 -13.07 -3.63 4.61
N VAL A 180 -13.43 -4.31 3.52
CA VAL A 180 -12.51 -5.21 2.81
C VAL A 180 -11.35 -4.43 2.19
N LEU A 181 -11.58 -3.25 1.61
CA LEU A 181 -10.51 -2.41 1.08
C LEU A 181 -9.50 -2.01 2.17
N LEU A 182 -9.99 -1.51 3.31
CA LEU A 182 -9.13 -1.08 4.41
C LEU A 182 -8.32 -2.26 4.97
N ARG A 183 -8.94 -3.43 5.15
CA ARG A 183 -8.29 -4.61 5.73
C ARG A 183 -7.32 -5.33 4.79
N VAL A 184 -7.65 -5.40 3.50
CA VAL A 184 -6.93 -6.27 2.54
C VAL A 184 -6.04 -5.48 1.60
N ALA A 185 -6.54 -4.36 1.06
CA ALA A 185 -5.78 -3.59 0.07
C ALA A 185 -4.88 -2.52 0.72
N VAL A 186 -5.38 -1.86 1.77
CA VAL A 186 -4.62 -0.86 2.53
C VAL A 186 -3.77 -1.52 3.62
N GLY A 187 -4.28 -2.61 4.22
CA GLY A 187 -3.58 -3.42 5.22
C GLY A 187 -3.78 -2.97 6.66
N LEU A 188 -4.77 -2.11 6.94
CA LEU A 188 -5.09 -1.69 8.31
C LEU A 188 -5.47 -2.88 9.17
N THR A 189 -5.10 -2.91 10.44
CA THR A 189 -5.51 -3.90 11.44
C THR A 189 -7.02 -3.87 11.70
N ALA A 190 -7.54 -4.86 12.45
CA ALA A 190 -8.95 -4.87 12.83
C ALA A 190 -9.30 -3.69 13.77
N GLU A 191 -8.34 -3.26 14.58
CA GLU A 191 -8.49 -2.15 15.53
C GLU A 191 -8.49 -0.81 14.78
N GLU A 192 -7.51 -0.59 13.92
CA GLU A 192 -7.43 0.58 13.04
C GLU A 192 -8.70 0.72 12.19
N THR A 193 -9.11 -0.38 11.54
CA THR A 193 -10.34 -0.40 10.74
C THR A 193 -11.57 -0.13 11.60
N GLY A 194 -11.62 -0.68 12.83
CA GLY A 194 -12.70 -0.43 13.77
C GLY A 194 -12.84 1.04 14.12
N HIS A 195 -11.73 1.70 14.43
CA HIS A 195 -11.70 3.15 14.65
C HIS A 195 -12.13 3.95 13.42
N ARG A 196 -11.77 3.51 12.21
CA ARG A 196 -12.20 4.18 10.97
C ARG A 196 -13.68 4.02 10.67
N LEU A 197 -14.26 2.85 10.95
CA LEU A 197 -15.63 2.51 10.56
C LEU A 197 -16.65 2.61 11.71
N GLY A 198 -16.22 2.96 12.92
CA GLY A 198 -17.10 2.97 14.11
C GLY A 198 -17.53 1.57 14.52
N MET A 199 -16.67 0.57 14.34
CA MET A 199 -16.93 -0.84 14.65
C MET A 199 -15.99 -1.35 15.73
N SER A 200 -16.43 -2.32 16.53
CA SER A 200 -15.50 -3.03 17.41
C SER A 200 -14.55 -3.92 16.60
N PRO A 201 -13.31 -4.18 17.08
CA PRO A 201 -12.38 -5.06 16.37
C PRO A 201 -12.95 -6.47 16.12
N GLY A 202 -13.74 -6.99 17.06
CA GLY A 202 -14.47 -8.26 16.89
C GLY A 202 -15.49 -8.21 15.75
N ALA A 203 -16.29 -7.14 15.68
CA ALA A 203 -17.24 -6.94 14.60
C ALA A 203 -16.55 -6.82 13.23
N VAL A 204 -15.39 -6.15 13.17
CA VAL A 204 -14.58 -6.07 11.95
C VAL A 204 -14.14 -7.45 11.47
N ARG A 205 -13.59 -8.29 12.36
CA ARG A 205 -13.15 -9.65 12.00
C ARG A 205 -14.30 -10.51 11.47
N VAL A 206 -15.45 -10.47 12.13
CA VAL A 206 -16.66 -11.21 11.70
C VAL A 206 -17.16 -10.70 10.35
N ALA A 207 -17.27 -9.39 10.17
CA ALA A 207 -17.73 -8.79 8.93
C ALA A 207 -16.76 -9.07 7.77
N GLN A 208 -15.45 -9.00 8.01
CA GLN A 208 -14.41 -9.38 7.05
C GLN A 208 -14.58 -10.83 6.60
N HIS A 209 -14.71 -11.76 7.55
CA HIS A 209 -14.90 -13.18 7.24
C HIS A 209 -16.14 -13.39 6.36
N ARG A 210 -17.28 -12.82 6.74
CA ARG A 210 -18.54 -12.91 5.98
C ARG A 210 -18.41 -12.33 4.57
N ALA A 211 -17.78 -11.17 4.45
CA ALA A 211 -17.56 -10.52 3.15
C ALA A 211 -16.68 -11.38 2.24
N LEU A 212 -15.53 -11.87 2.73
CA LEU A 212 -14.62 -12.71 1.96
C LEU A 212 -15.24 -14.05 1.55
N SER A 213 -16.02 -14.69 2.42
CA SER A 213 -16.74 -15.92 2.07
C SER A 213 -17.77 -15.69 0.96
N ARG A 214 -18.48 -14.56 0.98
CA ARG A 214 -19.39 -14.18 -0.11
C ARG A 214 -18.66 -13.93 -1.42
N LEU A 215 -17.50 -13.25 -1.39
CA LEU A 215 -16.71 -13.01 -2.59
C LEU A 215 -16.17 -14.32 -3.18
N ARG A 216 -15.68 -15.25 -2.35
CA ARG A 216 -15.20 -16.57 -2.82
C ARG A 216 -16.30 -17.38 -3.51
N ALA A 217 -17.52 -17.36 -2.98
CA ALA A 217 -18.67 -18.03 -3.59
C ALA A 217 -19.14 -17.41 -4.93
N LEU A 218 -18.73 -16.17 -5.20
CA LEU A 218 -18.96 -15.49 -6.48
C LEU A 218 -17.81 -15.70 -7.46
N ALA A 219 -16.57 -15.78 -6.96
CA ALA A 219 -15.37 -16.00 -7.76
C ALA A 219 -15.19 -17.45 -8.25
N GLY A 220 -15.74 -18.43 -7.51
CA GLY A 220 -15.72 -19.85 -7.90
C GLY A 220 -16.84 -20.25 -8.87
N ARG A 221 -17.56 -19.28 -9.45
CA ARG A 221 -18.56 -19.45 -10.49
C ARG A 221 -18.05 -18.85 -11.79
#